data_AF-A0A4S8KDT3-F1
#
_entry.id   AF-A0A4S8KDT3-F1
#
_cell.length_a   1.000
_cell.length_b   1.000
_cell.length_c   1.000
_cell.angle_alpha   90.00
_cell.angle_beta   90.00
_cell.angle_gamma   90.00
#
_symmetry.space_group_name_H-M   'P 1'
#
loop_
_entity.id
_entity.type
_entity.pdbx_description
1 polymer ?
#
loop_
_entity_poly.entity_id
_entity_poly.type
_entity_poly.pdbx_seq_one_letter_code
_entity_poly.pdbx_strand_id
1 'polypeptide(L)'
;MAPEKLQAVDGLHKLCKWIEGRGLKRAAVTNAPRANAQLMISLLGLTDFFQLIVVGSECDRPKPYPDPYLKALKDLDASPNHTFVFEVLLLLLATRYDVVLV
;
A
#
# COMPACT_ATOMS: atom_id res chain seq x y z
N MET A 1 -9.98 18.73 14.30
CA MET A 1 -11.05 18.07 13.51
C MET A 1 -10.95 16.58 13.77
N ALA A 2 -12.02 15.95 14.25
CA ALA A 2 -12.04 14.50 14.38
C ALA A 2 -11.85 13.89 12.98
N PRO A 3 -11.01 12.86 12.79
CA PRO A 3 -10.92 12.21 11.50
C PRO A 3 -12.31 11.70 11.14
N GLU A 4 -12.81 12.08 9.95
CA GLU A 4 -13.95 11.38 9.35
C GLU A 4 -13.65 9.89 9.42
N LYS A 5 -14.64 9.12 9.88
CA LYS A 5 -14.47 7.71 10.24
C LYS A 5 -13.96 6.96 9.01
N LEU A 6 -12.65 6.69 8.96
CA LEU A 6 -12.04 5.95 7.87
C LEU A 6 -12.73 4.58 7.80
N GLN A 7 -13.37 4.29 6.66
CA GLN A 7 -14.02 3.02 6.43
C GLN A 7 -13.21 2.22 5.41
N ALA A 8 -12.94 0.97 5.75
CA ALA A 8 -12.40 0.01 4.81
C ALA A 8 -13.39 -0.21 3.66
N VAL A 9 -12.88 -0.39 2.44
CA VAL A 9 -13.68 -0.85 1.32
C VAL A 9 -14.20 -2.25 1.63
N ASP A 10 -15.45 -2.52 1.22
CA ASP A 10 -16.07 -3.82 1.40
C ASP A 10 -15.18 -4.95 0.87
N GLY A 11 -14.96 -5.97 1.70
CA GLY A 11 -14.14 -7.12 1.35
C GLY A 11 -12.64 -6.96 1.58
N LEU A 12 -12.13 -5.79 1.97
CA LEU A 12 -10.70 -5.56 2.26
C LEU A 12 -10.14 -6.61 3.22
N HIS A 13 -10.74 -6.76 4.41
CA HIS A 13 -10.24 -7.72 5.41
C HIS A 13 -10.39 -9.18 4.98
N LYS A 14 -11.39 -9.50 4.14
CA LYS A 14 -11.54 -10.85 3.55
C LYS A 14 -10.39 -11.14 2.58
N LEU A 15 -10.03 -10.15 1.76
CA LEU A 15 -8.88 -10.24 0.86
C LEU A 15 -7.57 -10.37 1.66
N CYS A 16 -7.35 -9.53 2.67
CA CYS A 16 -6.18 -9.61 3.54
C CYS A 16 -6.00 -11.02 4.14
N LYS A 17 -7.06 -11.57 4.74
CA LYS A 17 -7.02 -12.95 5.28
C LYS A 17 -6.70 -14.01 4.22
N TRP A 18 -7.24 -13.85 3.02
CA TRP A 18 -6.98 -14.79 1.92
C TRP A 18 -5.51 -14.76 1.46
N ILE A 19 -4.91 -13.57 1.44
CA ILE A 19 -3.50 -13.33 1.10
C ILE A 19 -2.59 -13.88 2.22
N GLU A 20 -2.89 -13.58 3.48
CA GLU A 20 -2.16 -14.09 4.65
C GLU A 20 -2.14 -15.62 4.68
N GLY A 21 -3.30 -16.26 4.45
CA GLY A 21 -3.42 -17.72 4.40
C GLY A 21 -2.60 -18.40 3.29
N ARG A 22 -2.03 -17.62 2.36
CA ARG A 22 -1.13 -18.10 1.28
C ARG A 22 0.33 -17.71 1.46
N GLY A 23 0.65 -16.93 2.51
CA GLY A 23 2.01 -16.48 2.76
C GLY A 23 2.58 -15.54 1.70
N LEU A 24 1.75 -14.91 0.86
CA LEU A 24 2.19 -14.03 -0.23
C LEU A 24 2.82 -12.75 0.31
N LYS A 25 4.07 -12.41 -0.04
CA LYS A 25 4.73 -11.15 0.37
C LYS A 25 3.88 -9.93 0.04
N ARG A 26 3.92 -8.87 0.87
CA ARG A 26 3.08 -7.67 0.78
C ARG A 26 3.87 -6.41 1.10
N ALA A 27 3.84 -5.45 0.18
CA ALA A 27 4.25 -4.07 0.44
C ALA A 27 3.04 -3.14 0.30
N ALA A 28 3.10 -1.98 0.94
CA ALA A 28 2.27 -0.82 0.67
C ALA A 28 3.12 0.24 -0.04
N VAL A 29 2.76 0.63 -1.25
CA VAL A 29 3.46 1.69 -2.00
C VAL A 29 2.55 2.92 -2.13
N THR A 30 3.05 4.09 -1.75
CA THR A 30 2.25 5.33 -1.68
C THR A 30 3.05 6.60 -1.97
N ASN A 31 2.40 7.63 -2.51
CA ASN A 31 2.96 8.99 -2.55
C ASN A 31 2.61 9.82 -1.29
N ALA A 32 1.82 9.29 -0.36
CA ALA A 32 1.52 9.97 0.89
C ALA A 32 2.76 10.06 1.80
N PRO A 33 2.89 11.09 2.65
CA PRO A 33 3.93 11.14 3.67
C PRO A 33 3.90 9.90 4.57
N ARG A 34 5.07 9.44 5.01
CA ARG A 34 5.22 8.22 5.83
C ARG A 34 4.29 8.18 7.04
N ALA A 35 4.21 9.28 7.79
CA ALA A 35 3.35 9.37 8.97
C ALA A 35 1.86 9.16 8.62
N ASN A 36 1.40 9.70 7.48
CA ASN A 36 0.03 9.50 7.03
C ASN A 36 -0.20 8.05 6.58
N ALA A 37 0.75 7.46 5.84
CA ALA A 37 0.66 6.07 5.42
C ALA A 37 0.54 5.11 6.62
N GLN A 38 1.40 5.29 7.62
CA GLN A 38 1.39 4.50 8.86
C GLN A 38 0.10 4.72 9.66
N LEU A 39 -0.38 5.97 9.76
CA LEU A 39 -1.64 6.28 10.43
C LEU A 39 -2.82 5.56 9.76
N MET A 40 -2.94 5.65 8.43
CA MET A 40 -4.04 5.01 7.70
C MET A 40 -4.00 3.48 7.81
N ILE A 41 -2.82 2.88 7.68
CA ILE A 41 -2.62 1.44 7.87
C ILE A 41 -3.04 1.01 9.29
N SER A 42 -2.65 1.78 10.30
CA SER A 42 -3.02 1.53 11.70
C SER A 42 -4.54 1.63 11.93
N LEU A 43 -5.17 2.69 11.41
CA LEU A 43 -6.62 2.89 11.52
C LEU A 43 -7.43 1.78 10.83
N LEU A 44 -6.88 1.17 9.77
CA LEU A 44 -7.50 0.03 9.08
C LEU A 44 -7.22 -1.33 9.76
N GLY A 45 -6.38 -1.35 10.81
CA GLY A 45 -5.96 -2.58 11.49
C GLY A 45 -5.01 -3.45 10.66
N LEU A 46 -4.19 -2.84 9.81
CA LEU A 46 -3.31 -3.52 8.85
C LEU A 46 -1.81 -3.34 9.17
N THR A 47 -1.47 -2.89 10.38
CA THR A 47 -0.08 -2.63 10.80
C THR A 47 0.84 -3.83 10.55
N ASP A 48 0.38 -5.03 10.87
CA ASP A 48 1.17 -6.27 10.74
C ASP A 48 0.97 -6.97 9.38
N PHE A 49 0.06 -6.46 8.55
CA PHE A 49 -0.28 -7.08 7.26
C PHE A 49 0.82 -6.83 6.21
N PHE A 50 1.35 -5.61 6.14
CA PHE A 50 2.41 -5.22 5.21
C PHE A 50 3.78 -5.44 5.83
N GLN A 51 4.69 -6.12 5.10
CA GLN A 51 6.09 -6.24 5.55
C GLN A 51 6.88 -4.95 5.30
N LEU A 52 6.42 -4.15 4.33
CA LEU A 52 7.15 -2.99 3.85
C LEU A 52 6.19 -1.86 3.50
N ILE A 53 6.58 -0.63 3.85
CA ILE A 53 5.92 0.59 3.38
C ILE A 53 6.94 1.39 2.57
N VAL A 54 6.69 1.52 1.27
CA VAL A 54 7.50 2.33 0.35
C VAL A 54 6.81 3.66 0.11
N VAL A 55 7.50 4.74 0.44
CA VAL A 55 7.02 6.11 0.24
C VAL A 55 7.70 6.69 -1.00
N GLY A 56 6.89 7.19 -1.95
CA GLY A 56 7.37 7.65 -3.24
C GLY A 56 8.32 8.85 -3.15
N SER A 57 8.15 9.72 -2.15
CA SER A 57 9.07 10.85 -1.91
C SER A 57 10.44 10.42 -1.35
N GLU A 58 10.61 9.16 -0.98
CA GLU A 58 11.88 8.57 -0.55
C GLU A 58 12.56 7.78 -1.70
N CYS A 59 11.98 7.81 -2.89
CA CYS A 59 12.53 7.23 -4.12
C CYS A 59 13.02 8.34 -5.05
N ASP A 60 13.89 7.99 -6.00
CA ASP A 60 14.43 8.94 -6.98
C ASP A 60 13.31 9.64 -7.77
N ARG A 61 12.28 8.88 -8.13
CA ARG A 61 11.07 9.40 -8.77
C ARG A 61 9.83 8.81 -8.11
N PRO A 62 8.87 9.64 -7.63
CA PRO A 62 7.62 9.15 -7.04
C PRO A 62 6.68 8.57 -8.10
N LYS A 63 5.54 7.99 -7.70
CA LYS A 63 4.49 7.63 -8.68
C LYS A 63 4.13 8.87 -9.53
N PRO A 64 3.88 8.73 -10.85
CA PRO A 64 3.61 7.49 -11.57
C PRO A 64 4.86 6.76 -12.13
N TYR A 65 6.07 7.18 -11.76
CA TYR A 65 7.28 6.46 -12.15
C TYR A 65 7.35 5.09 -11.42
N PRO A 66 8.00 4.08 -12.02
CA PRO A 66 8.01 2.73 -11.47
C PRO A 66 8.93 2.56 -10.26
N ASP A 67 9.78 3.53 -9.95
CA ASP A 67 10.85 3.46 -8.96
C ASP A 67 10.35 2.98 -7.57
N PRO A 68 9.20 3.44 -7.04
CA PRO A 68 8.68 2.94 -5.76
C PRO A 68 8.27 1.46 -5.81
N TYR A 69 7.78 0.96 -6.95
CA TYR A 69 7.46 -0.47 -7.13
C TYR A 69 8.71 -1.32 -7.28
N LEU A 70 9.69 -0.84 -8.05
CA LEU A 70 10.97 -1.52 -8.21
C LEU A 70 11.71 -1.61 -6.87
N LYS A 71 11.64 -0.56 -6.05
CA LYS A 71 12.13 -0.58 -4.67
C LYS A 71 11.38 -1.61 -3.83
N ALA A 72 10.05 -1.66 -3.89
CA ALA A 72 9.26 -2.65 -3.16
C ALA A 72 9.62 -4.09 -3.55
N LEU A 73 9.75 -4.37 -4.85
CA LEU A 73 10.15 -5.67 -5.37
C LEU A 73 11.55 -6.07 -4.86
N LYS A 74 12.50 -5.15 -4.92
CA LYS A 74 13.87 -5.37 -4.44
C LYS A 74 13.90 -5.65 -2.94
N ASP A 75 13.26 -4.78 -2.14
CA ASP A 75 13.30 -4.84 -0.68
C ASP A 75 12.48 -6.03 -0.13
N LEU A 76 11.47 -6.52 -0.88
CA LEU A 76 10.75 -7.76 -0.57
C LEU A 76 11.43 -9.02 -1.12
N ASP A 77 12.45 -8.91 -1.95
CA ASP A 77 13.01 -10.05 -2.71
C ASP A 77 11.90 -10.79 -3.50
N ALA A 78 11.15 -10.03 -4.30
CA ALA A 78 10.02 -10.52 -5.09
C ALA A 78 10.33 -10.45 -6.59
N SER A 79 9.79 -11.42 -7.35
CA SER A 79 9.95 -11.48 -8.81
C SER A 79 8.85 -10.66 -9.49
N PRO A 80 9.18 -9.73 -10.41
CA PRO A 80 8.17 -8.99 -11.19
C PRO A 80 7.18 -9.91 -11.92
N ASN A 81 7.62 -11.09 -12.37
CA ASN A 81 6.79 -12.05 -13.11
C ASN A 81 5.77 -12.79 -12.22
N HIS A 82 5.94 -12.73 -10.90
CA HIS A 82 5.09 -13.39 -9.90
C HIS A 82 4.50 -12.37 -8.92
N THR A 83 4.40 -11.13 -9.36
CA THR A 83 3.85 -10.01 -8.59
C THR A 83 2.68 -9.43 -9.35
N PHE A 84 1.64 -9.06 -8.63
CA PHE A 84 0.57 -8.21 -9.13
C PHE A 84 0.58 -6.90 -8.34
N VAL A 85 0.09 -5.82 -8.96
CA VAL A 85 -0.03 -4.50 -8.33
C VAL A 85 -1.50 -4.16 -8.34
N PHE A 86 -2.11 -4.03 -7.16
CA PHE A 86 -3.47 -3.50 -7.02
C PHE A 86 -3.44 -2.00 -6.82
N GLU A 87 -3.99 -1.25 -7.78
CA GLU A 87 -4.23 0.20 -7.63
C GLU A 87 -5.73 0.49 -7.67
N VAL A 88 -6.20 1.36 -6.78
CA VAL A 88 -7.53 1.95 -6.86
C VAL A 88 -7.35 3.40 -7.28
N LEU A 89 -7.61 3.71 -8.54
CA LEU A 89 -7.42 5.04 -9.11
C LEU A 89 -8.54 5.98 -8.61
N LEU A 90 -8.34 6.64 -7.46
CA LEU A 90 -9.27 7.66 -6.97
C LEU A 90 -8.91 9.04 -7.55
N LEU A 91 -9.16 9.22 -8.85
CA LEU A 91 -9.29 10.56 -9.42
C LEU A 91 -10.72 11.03 -9.15
N LEU A 92 -11.00 11.61 -7.96
CA LEU A 92 -11.80 12.86 -7.85
C LEU A 92 -12.14 13.41 -6.46
N LEU A 93 -12.00 12.72 -5.33
CA LEU A 93 -12.38 13.35 -4.04
C LEU A 93 -11.40 13.01 -2.92
N ALA A 94 -10.75 14.07 -2.42
CA ALA A 94 -9.99 14.14 -1.18
C ALA A 94 -8.82 13.14 -0.99
N THR A 95 -7.61 13.68 -1.08
CA THR A 95 -6.34 13.16 -0.54
C THR A 95 -5.76 11.88 -1.16
N ARG A 96 -4.53 12.04 -1.65
CA ARG A 96 -3.70 11.08 -2.37
C ARG A 96 -3.34 9.87 -1.49
N TYR A 97 -4.06 8.77 -1.62
CA TYR A 97 -3.71 7.51 -0.96
C TYR A 97 -3.68 6.38 -1.97
N ASP A 98 -2.55 6.25 -2.67
CA ASP A 98 -2.20 5.01 -3.32
C ASP A 98 -1.72 4.05 -2.24
N VAL A 99 -2.32 2.88 -2.07
CA VAL A 99 -1.71 1.75 -1.35
C VAL A 99 -1.70 0.61 -2.34
N VAL A 100 -0.53 0.32 -2.88
CA VAL A 100 -0.37 -0.83 -3.77
C VAL A 100 0.04 -2.04 -2.98
N LEU A 101 -0.73 -3.11 -3.17
CA LEU A 101 -0.41 -4.45 -2.72
C LEU A 101 0.42 -5.12 -3.82
N VAL A 102 1.71 -5.33 -3.52
CA VAL A 102 2.65 -6.23 -4.22
C VAL A 102 2.41 -7.65 -3.73
#